data_AF-A0A2S7TL20-F1
#
_entry.id   AF-A0A2S7TL20-F1
#
_cell.length_a   1.000
_cell.length_b   1.000
_cell.length_c   1.000
_cell.angle_alpha   90.00
_cell.angle_beta   90.00
_cell.angle_gamma   90.00
#
_symmetry.space_group_name_H-M   'P 1'
#
loop_
_entity.id
_entity.type
_entity.pdbx_description
1 polymer ?
#
loop_
_entity_poly.entity_id
_entity_poly.type
_entity_poly.pdbx_seq_one_letter_code
_entity_poly.pdbx_strand_id
1 'polypeptide(L)'
;MHIYFSKNKPQILVVFLFFGLSSVLFANSSHGLYSSNHFFSSIPAVTKSLGSKIIRTEYLRDNLKQELSSYTLTDKDYAMVGNNGFSNFDIREGYEDAALSVRLDKINTILLHHFPNQKKGQKIAVSYNVWQPGDAVFVMHVIYNGNAYELQKEI
;
A
#
# COMPACT_ATOMS: atom_id res chain seq x y z
N MET A 1 -53.07 14.90 -8.62
CA MET A 1 -53.04 14.49 -7.20
C MET A 1 -51.68 14.87 -6.65
N HIS A 2 -51.62 15.85 -5.76
CA HIS A 2 -50.38 16.28 -5.11
C HIS A 2 -50.00 15.24 -4.05
N ILE A 3 -48.79 14.70 -4.14
CA ILE A 3 -48.26 13.79 -3.12
C ILE A 3 -46.98 14.40 -2.56
N TYR A 4 -47.04 14.79 -1.29
CA TYR A 4 -45.90 15.24 -0.51
C TYR A 4 -45.21 14.02 0.11
N PHE A 5 -43.89 13.91 -0.02
CA PHE A 5 -43.10 12.92 0.73
C PHE A 5 -42.09 13.61 1.66
N SER A 6 -42.10 13.14 2.90
CA SER A 6 -41.25 13.55 4.03
C SER A 6 -39.77 13.24 3.77
N LYS A 7 -38.89 14.13 4.25
CA LYS A 7 -37.51 14.28 3.78
C LYS A 7 -36.50 13.24 4.26
N ASN A 8 -36.88 12.15 4.96
CA ASN A 8 -35.88 11.48 5.81
C ASN A 8 -35.78 9.95 5.90
N LYS A 9 -36.31 9.13 4.96
CA LYS A 9 -35.85 7.72 4.78
C LYS A 9 -36.10 7.22 3.35
N PRO A 10 -35.11 6.70 2.59
CA PRO A 10 -35.38 6.11 1.29
C PRO A 10 -36.09 4.76 1.43
N GLN A 11 -37.37 4.70 1.05
CA GLN A 11 -38.11 3.47 0.78
C GLN A 11 -37.83 3.09 -0.68
N ILE A 12 -37.27 1.91 -0.93
CA ILE A 12 -37.00 1.44 -2.30
C ILE A 12 -38.26 0.77 -2.84
N LEU A 13 -38.91 1.42 -3.81
CA LEU A 13 -39.99 0.83 -4.60
C LEU A 13 -39.37 0.16 -5.83
N VAL A 14 -39.52 -1.17 -5.92
CA VAL A 14 -39.06 -1.93 -7.09
C VAL A 14 -40.26 -2.32 -7.93
N VAL A 15 -40.36 -1.78 -9.13
CA VAL A 15 -41.36 -2.16 -10.14
C VAL A 15 -40.62 -2.80 -11.31
N PHE A 16 -41.00 -4.03 -11.67
CA PHE A 16 -40.46 -4.72 -12.84
C PHE A 16 -41.47 -4.66 -13.98
N LEU A 17 -41.04 -4.15 -15.12
CA LEU A 17 -41.73 -4.30 -16.40
C LEU A 17 -40.79 -5.01 -17.37
N PHE A 18 -41.23 -6.15 -17.88
CA PHE A 18 -40.51 -6.94 -18.87
C PHE A 18 -41.12 -6.69 -20.24
N PHE A 19 -40.37 -6.09 -21.16
CA PHE A 19 -40.49 -6.37 -22.60
C PHE A 19 -39.13 -6.22 -23.28
N GLY A 20 -38.89 -7.10 -24.26
CA GLY A 20 -37.59 -7.39 -24.83
C GLY A 20 -37.06 -6.38 -25.85
N LEU A 21 -35.76 -6.55 -26.08
CA LEU A 21 -34.89 -6.03 -27.15
C LEU A 21 -34.66 -4.51 -27.22
N SER A 22 -33.38 -4.19 -27.02
CA SER A 22 -32.62 -3.01 -27.47
C SER A 22 -32.51 -1.82 -26.51
N SER A 23 -31.24 -1.55 -26.16
CA SER A 23 -30.62 -0.31 -25.68
C SER A 23 -31.18 0.35 -24.42
N VAL A 24 -30.38 0.32 -23.35
CA VAL A 24 -30.61 1.12 -22.15
C VAL A 24 -29.97 2.51 -22.35
N LEU A 25 -30.81 3.53 -22.47
CA LEU A 25 -30.42 4.94 -22.38
C LEU A 25 -30.46 5.36 -20.91
N PHE A 26 -29.36 5.86 -20.37
CA PHE A 26 -29.39 6.58 -19.08
C PHE A 26 -29.27 8.07 -19.35
N ALA A 27 -30.35 8.81 -19.10
CA ALA A 27 -30.31 10.27 -18.99
C ALA A 27 -30.19 10.64 -17.50
N ASN A 28 -29.16 11.41 -17.16
CA ASN A 28 -29.03 12.01 -15.83
C ASN A 28 -29.20 13.52 -15.97
N SER A 29 -30.24 14.07 -15.34
CA SER A 29 -30.47 15.51 -15.19
C SER A 29 -30.11 15.85 -13.73
N SER A 30 -29.27 16.80 -13.37
CA SER A 30 -28.93 18.05 -14.03
C SER A 30 -27.78 18.77 -13.26
N HIS A 31 -26.87 19.39 -14.02
CA HIS A 31 -25.93 20.49 -13.75
C HIS A 31 -24.78 20.39 -12.70
N GLY A 32 -23.54 20.39 -13.23
CA GLY A 32 -22.30 20.79 -12.53
C GLY A 32 -21.03 20.24 -13.20
N LEU A 33 -20.39 21.03 -14.06
CA LEU A 33 -19.14 20.69 -14.80
C LEU A 33 -17.92 20.58 -13.85
N TYR A 34 -17.09 19.53 -13.98
CA TYR A 34 -15.62 19.52 -14.16
C TYR A 34 -14.93 18.18 -13.77
N SER A 35 -14.11 17.69 -14.72
CA SER A 35 -12.90 16.81 -14.71
C SER A 35 -12.84 15.43 -14.01
N SER A 36 -12.65 14.39 -14.84
CA SER A 36 -11.82 13.15 -14.72
C SER A 36 -11.34 12.69 -13.32
N ASN A 37 -11.32 11.41 -12.91
CA ASN A 37 -11.53 10.11 -13.56
C ASN A 37 -11.43 9.01 -12.48
N HIS A 38 -12.17 7.90 -12.66
CA HIS A 38 -11.97 6.53 -12.11
C HIS A 38 -12.20 6.29 -10.59
N PHE A 39 -12.84 5.21 -10.12
CA PHE A 39 -13.64 4.09 -10.66
C PHE A 39 -13.97 3.22 -9.44
N PHE A 40 -15.23 2.86 -9.18
CA PHE A 40 -15.61 1.56 -8.57
C PHE A 40 -17.12 1.44 -8.71
N SER A 41 -17.57 0.83 -9.80
CA SER A 41 -18.95 0.37 -9.94
C SER A 41 -18.99 -1.14 -9.96
N SER A 42 -19.80 -1.68 -9.04
CA SER A 42 -20.68 -2.84 -9.23
C SER A 42 -20.04 -4.14 -9.73
N ILE A 43 -19.92 -5.11 -8.82
CA ILE A 43 -19.74 -6.53 -9.12
C ILE A 43 -21.02 -7.04 -9.81
N PRO A 44 -20.98 -7.57 -11.06
CA PRO A 44 -22.04 -8.39 -11.59
C PRO A 44 -21.71 -9.86 -11.31
N ALA A 45 -22.68 -10.59 -10.76
CA ALA A 45 -22.65 -12.05 -10.73
C ALA A 45 -22.59 -12.59 -12.15
N VAL A 46 -21.46 -13.21 -12.55
CA VAL A 46 -21.34 -13.92 -13.82
C VAL A 46 -21.71 -15.39 -13.59
N THR A 47 -22.82 -15.80 -14.21
CA THR A 47 -23.23 -17.18 -14.40
C THR A 47 -22.09 -17.99 -15.01
N LYS A 48 -21.62 -19.01 -14.29
CA LYS A 48 -20.51 -19.88 -14.70
C LYS A 48 -20.91 -20.76 -15.89
N SER A 49 -20.37 -20.47 -17.06
CA SER A 49 -20.18 -21.44 -18.15
C SER A 49 -18.70 -21.85 -18.20
N LEU A 50 -18.45 -23.10 -18.58
CA LEU A 50 -17.20 -23.85 -18.55
C LEU A 50 -15.97 -23.01 -18.97
N GLY A 51 -15.10 -22.69 -18.01
CA GLY A 51 -13.82 -22.01 -18.25
C GLY A 51 -13.00 -21.77 -16.98
N SER A 52 -13.29 -22.49 -15.90
CA SER A 52 -12.88 -22.16 -14.52
C SER A 52 -11.41 -22.35 -14.18
N LYS A 53 -10.52 -22.56 -15.17
CA LYS A 53 -9.09 -22.80 -14.92
C LYS A 53 -8.20 -21.59 -15.21
N ILE A 54 -8.64 -20.62 -16.00
CA ILE A 54 -7.79 -19.49 -16.41
C ILE A 54 -8.12 -18.21 -15.60
N ILE A 55 -9.40 -17.95 -15.35
CA ILE A 55 -9.84 -16.66 -14.75
C ILE A 55 -9.47 -16.52 -13.25
N ARG A 56 -9.32 -17.62 -12.50
CA ARG A 56 -9.02 -17.53 -11.05
C ARG A 56 -7.55 -17.18 -10.75
N THR A 57 -6.63 -17.44 -11.67
CA THR A 57 -5.18 -17.34 -11.43
C THR A 57 -4.60 -15.95 -11.69
N GLU A 58 -5.17 -15.20 -12.63
CA GLU A 58 -4.69 -13.85 -12.98
C GLU A 58 -5.15 -12.82 -11.94
N TYR A 59 -6.43 -12.88 -11.54
CA TYR A 59 -6.99 -11.97 -10.53
C TYR A 59 -6.39 -12.13 -9.13
N LEU A 60 -5.88 -13.31 -8.77
CA LEU A 60 -5.19 -13.54 -7.50
C LEU A 60 -3.70 -13.16 -7.56
N ARG A 61 -3.05 -13.20 -8.74
CA ARG A 61 -1.65 -12.75 -8.83
C ARG A 61 -1.54 -11.24 -8.67
N ASP A 62 -2.43 -10.49 -9.31
CA ASP A 62 -2.37 -9.02 -9.31
C ASP A 62 -2.85 -8.43 -7.96
N ASN A 63 -3.59 -9.20 -7.16
CA ASN A 63 -4.08 -8.81 -5.83
C ASN A 63 -3.31 -9.44 -4.65
N LEU A 64 -2.31 -10.31 -4.87
CA LEU A 64 -1.64 -11.04 -3.77
C LEU A 64 -0.11 -10.93 -3.76
N LYS A 65 0.52 -10.25 -4.73
CA LYS A 65 1.94 -9.93 -4.63
C LYS A 65 2.13 -8.57 -3.98
N GLN A 66 2.12 -8.55 -2.66
CA GLN A 66 2.83 -7.51 -1.93
C GLN A 66 4.33 -7.80 -2.17
N GLU A 67 4.88 -7.33 -3.29
CA GLU A 67 6.29 -7.52 -3.58
C GLU A 67 7.13 -6.81 -2.52
N LEU A 68 7.96 -7.57 -1.84
CA LEU A 68 8.98 -7.06 -0.96
C LEU A 68 9.99 -6.30 -1.83
N SER A 69 10.00 -4.97 -1.73
CA SER A 69 11.03 -4.16 -2.41
C SER A 69 12.34 -4.25 -1.64
N SER A 70 13.48 -4.23 -2.33
CA SER A 70 14.80 -4.13 -1.69
C SER A 70 15.30 -2.69 -1.75
N TYR A 71 16.01 -2.27 -0.69
CA TYR A 71 16.68 -0.98 -0.62
C TYR A 71 18.03 -1.15 0.07
N THR A 72 19.12 -0.72 -0.56
CA THR A 72 20.47 -0.81 0.01
C THR A 72 20.91 0.57 0.46
N LEU A 73 21.30 0.71 1.73
CA LEU A 73 21.79 1.97 2.26
C LEU A 73 23.10 2.38 1.58
N THR A 74 23.19 3.65 1.23
CA THR A 74 24.35 4.32 0.64
C THR A 74 25.04 5.21 1.67
N ASP A 75 26.25 5.67 1.37
CA ASP A 75 26.99 6.62 2.22
C ASP A 75 26.18 7.87 2.57
N LYS A 76 25.33 8.34 1.63
CA LYS A 76 24.45 9.50 1.86
C LYS A 76 23.38 9.20 2.90
N ASP A 77 22.92 7.96 2.99
CA ASP A 77 21.90 7.54 3.94
C ASP A 77 22.46 7.49 5.36
N TYR A 78 23.69 6.97 5.52
CA TYR A 78 24.38 7.01 6.82
C TYR A 78 24.71 8.45 7.25
N ALA A 79 25.14 9.29 6.31
CA ALA A 79 25.37 10.71 6.59
C ALA A 79 24.09 11.44 7.04
N MET A 80 22.93 11.09 6.47
CA MET A 80 21.63 11.66 6.82
C MET A 80 21.25 11.43 8.28
N VAL A 81 21.64 10.27 8.84
CA VAL A 81 21.33 9.88 10.22
C VAL A 81 22.47 10.14 11.20
N GLY A 82 23.42 11.00 10.82
CA GLY A 82 24.45 11.50 11.72
C GLY A 82 25.50 10.46 12.11
N ASN A 83 25.83 9.54 11.21
CA ASN A 83 26.68 8.40 11.54
C ASN A 83 28.19 8.70 11.53
N ASN A 84 28.58 9.90 11.96
CA ASN A 84 29.97 10.36 12.15
C ASN A 84 30.92 10.09 10.96
N GLY A 85 30.40 10.07 9.73
CA GLY A 85 31.19 9.81 8.52
C GLY A 85 31.47 8.34 8.22
N PHE A 86 30.91 7.41 8.99
CA PHE A 86 31.00 5.97 8.74
C PHE A 86 29.80 5.49 7.94
N SER A 87 30.05 4.58 6.99
CA SER A 87 29.01 3.94 6.17
C SER A 87 28.54 2.60 6.74
N ASN A 88 28.47 2.48 8.07
CA ASN A 88 28.03 1.28 8.80
C ASN A 88 27.46 1.62 10.18
N PHE A 89 26.54 0.82 10.72
CA PHE A 89 26.10 0.99 12.11
C PHE A 89 27.00 0.23 13.07
N ASP A 90 27.50 0.89 14.13
CA ASP A 90 28.35 0.24 15.15
C ASP A 90 27.50 -0.50 16.17
N ILE A 91 27.43 -1.84 16.03
CA ILE A 91 26.54 -2.67 16.82
C ILE A 91 27.22 -3.28 18.06
N ARG A 92 28.44 -2.85 18.39
CA ARG A 92 29.11 -3.27 19.63
C ARG A 92 28.28 -2.87 20.84
N GLU A 93 28.27 -3.75 21.85
CA GLU A 93 27.67 -3.43 23.13
C GLU A 93 28.24 -2.11 23.71
N GLY A 94 27.33 -1.22 24.14
CA GLY A 94 27.68 0.10 24.68
C GLY A 94 27.82 1.22 23.65
N TYR A 95 27.70 0.94 22.34
CA TYR A 95 27.73 1.94 21.29
C TYR A 95 26.32 2.41 20.90
N GLU A 96 26.24 3.56 20.22
CA GLU A 96 24.98 4.25 19.92
C GLU A 96 24.02 3.40 19.08
N ASP A 97 24.55 2.62 18.13
CA ASP A 97 23.74 1.80 17.21
C ASP A 97 23.57 0.34 17.64
N ALA A 98 24.03 -0.01 18.84
CA ALA A 98 23.93 -1.37 19.37
C ALA A 98 22.48 -1.85 19.46
N ALA A 99 21.59 -0.97 19.92
CA ALA A 99 20.18 -1.28 20.08
C ALA A 99 19.47 -1.34 18.72
N LEU A 100 18.76 -2.44 18.47
CA LEU A 100 17.95 -2.63 17.28
C LEU A 100 16.91 -1.51 17.08
N SER A 101 16.34 -0.98 18.17
CA SER A 101 15.41 0.14 18.11
C SER A 101 16.04 1.41 17.55
N VAL A 102 17.31 1.71 17.91
CA VAL A 102 18.03 2.88 17.39
C VAL A 102 18.27 2.72 15.89
N ARG A 103 18.67 1.53 15.44
CA ARG A 103 18.82 1.25 14.00
C ARG A 103 17.51 1.37 13.25
N LEU A 104 16.41 0.87 13.83
CA LEU A 104 15.07 1.01 13.25
C LEU A 104 14.64 2.48 13.10
N ASP A 105 14.93 3.33 14.09
CA ASP A 105 14.61 4.76 14.05
C ASP A 105 15.41 5.48 12.95
N LYS A 106 16.70 5.18 12.84
CA LYS A 106 17.57 5.68 11.75
C LYS A 106 17.06 5.22 10.38
N ILE A 107 16.76 3.93 10.22
CA ILE A 107 16.21 3.37 8.97
C ILE A 107 14.84 3.99 8.65
N ASN A 108 13.98 4.26 9.64
CA ASN A 108 12.73 4.98 9.44
C ASN A 108 12.95 6.35 8.82
N THR A 109 13.88 7.11 9.39
CA THR A 109 14.22 8.46 8.92
C THR A 109 14.64 8.43 7.45
N ILE A 110 15.52 7.48 7.10
CA ILE A 110 16.00 7.29 5.72
C ILE A 110 14.84 6.92 4.78
N LEU A 111 14.05 5.90 5.12
CA LEU A 111 12.99 5.43 4.24
C LEU A 111 11.90 6.48 4.03
N LEU A 112 11.49 7.20 5.08
CA LEU A 112 10.48 8.26 4.98
C LEU A 112 10.97 9.43 4.11
N HIS A 113 12.27 9.73 4.12
CA HIS A 113 12.87 10.73 3.25
C HIS A 113 12.85 10.31 1.77
N HIS A 114 13.21 9.05 1.48
CA HIS A 114 13.32 8.57 0.09
C HIS A 114 11.98 8.15 -0.53
N PHE A 115 11.02 7.74 0.28
CA PHE A 115 9.75 7.19 -0.19
C PHE A 115 8.53 7.98 0.29
N PRO A 116 8.49 9.32 0.24
CA PRO A 116 7.49 10.15 0.94
C PRO A 116 6.01 9.84 0.63
N ASN A 117 5.73 9.12 -0.47
CA ASN A 117 4.41 8.69 -0.91
C ASN A 117 4.15 7.18 -0.72
N GLN A 118 4.86 6.52 0.22
CA GLN A 118 4.69 5.10 0.50
C GLN A 118 3.26 4.75 0.94
N LYS A 119 2.76 3.57 0.53
CA LYS A 119 1.40 3.12 0.88
C LYS A 119 1.43 2.24 2.12
N LYS A 120 0.42 2.34 2.98
CA LYS A 120 0.24 1.44 4.11
C LYS A 120 0.30 -0.02 3.64
N GLY A 121 1.04 -0.85 4.38
CA GLY A 121 1.30 -2.24 4.07
C GLY A 121 2.50 -2.48 3.15
N GLN A 122 3.14 -1.44 2.61
CA GLN A 122 4.34 -1.60 1.80
C GLN A 122 5.47 -2.21 2.62
N LYS A 123 6.09 -3.27 2.09
CA LYS A 123 7.17 -4.00 2.73
C LYS A 123 8.49 -3.70 2.03
N ILE A 124 9.53 -3.46 2.81
CA ILE A 124 10.88 -3.19 2.31
C ILE A 124 11.88 -4.07 3.07
N ALA A 125 12.80 -4.70 2.34
CA ALA A 125 14.01 -5.31 2.88
C ALA A 125 15.17 -4.34 2.72
N VAL A 126 15.65 -3.81 3.84
CA VAL A 126 16.73 -2.82 3.88
C VAL A 126 18.05 -3.52 4.14
N SER A 127 18.96 -3.49 3.16
CA SER A 127 20.32 -3.99 3.31
C SER A 127 21.23 -2.88 3.83
N TYR A 128 21.96 -3.12 4.90
CA TYR A 128 22.83 -2.12 5.52
C TYR A 128 24.09 -2.76 6.13
N ASN A 129 25.17 -1.99 6.19
CA ASN A 129 26.44 -2.42 6.74
C ASN A 129 26.43 -2.23 8.26
N VAL A 130 27.04 -3.17 8.95
CA VAL A 130 27.28 -3.10 10.39
C VAL A 130 28.74 -3.33 10.70
N TRP A 131 29.17 -2.83 11.84
CA TRP A 131 30.50 -3.05 12.36
C TRP A 131 30.41 -3.75 13.72
N GLN A 132 31.04 -4.93 13.80
CA GLN A 132 31.30 -5.70 15.03
C GLN A 132 32.56 -6.52 14.78
N PRO A 133 33.63 -6.34 15.58
CA PRO A 133 35.02 -6.63 15.17
C PRO A 133 35.20 -7.19 13.76
N GLY A 134 34.99 -6.35 12.74
CA GLY A 134 34.79 -6.77 11.34
C GLY A 134 33.54 -6.15 10.69
N ASP A 135 33.53 -6.15 9.35
CA ASP A 135 32.40 -5.66 8.56
C ASP A 135 31.41 -6.80 8.29
N ALA A 136 30.12 -6.50 8.41
CA ALA A 136 29.05 -7.39 7.99
C ALA A 136 27.92 -6.60 7.34
N VAL A 137 27.00 -7.31 6.69
CA VAL A 137 25.80 -6.74 6.07
C VAL A 137 24.59 -7.42 6.70
N PHE A 138 23.69 -6.62 7.26
CA PHE A 138 22.43 -7.07 7.83
C PHE A 138 21.27 -6.67 6.92
N VAL A 139 20.16 -7.40 7.02
CA VAL A 139 18.92 -7.08 6.30
C VAL A 139 17.76 -6.90 7.26
N MET A 140 17.21 -5.69 7.33
CA MET A 140 16.02 -5.39 8.11
C MET A 140 14.76 -5.40 7.23
N HIS A 141 13.84 -6.30 7.54
CA HIS A 141 12.52 -6.32 6.92
C HIS A 141 11.57 -5.44 7.72
N VAL A 142 10.96 -4.46 7.04
CA VAL A 142 10.03 -3.52 7.64
C VAL A 142 8.72 -3.43 6.86
N ILE A 143 7.64 -3.00 7.53
CA ILE A 143 6.34 -2.72 6.92
C ILE A 143 5.88 -1.31 7.29
N TYR A 144 5.43 -0.53 6.31
CA TYR A 144 4.89 0.80 6.56
C TYR A 144 3.46 0.71 7.12
N ASN A 145 3.22 1.24 8.31
CA ASN A 145 1.91 1.18 8.98
C ASN A 145 0.96 2.33 8.60
N GLY A 146 1.44 3.31 7.81
CA GLY A 146 0.73 4.55 7.47
C GLY A 146 1.35 5.81 8.07
N ASN A 147 2.23 5.65 9.06
CA ASN A 147 2.94 6.73 9.75
C ASN A 147 4.46 6.47 9.81
N ALA A 148 4.85 5.23 10.13
CA ALA A 148 6.24 4.81 10.26
C ALA A 148 6.41 3.36 9.78
N TYR A 149 7.66 2.95 9.63
CA TYR A 149 8.05 1.57 9.36
C TYR A 149 8.15 0.78 10.67
N GLU A 150 7.52 -0.38 10.72
CA GLU A 150 7.59 -1.32 11.85
C GLU A 150 8.47 -2.51 11.49
N LEU A 151 9.33 -2.93 12.42
CA LEU A 151 10.17 -4.11 12.26
C LEU A 151 9.31 -5.37 12.08
N GLN A 152 9.69 -6.20 11.11
CA GLN A 152 9.14 -7.55 10.92
C GLN A 152 10.14 -8.61 11.34
N LYS A 153 11.39 -8.45 10.90
CA LYS A 153 12.54 -9.28 11.28
C LYS A 153 13.84 -8.63 10.83
N GLU A 154 14.94 -9.03 11.44
CA GLU A 154 16.30 -8.75 11.00
C GLU A 154 17.02 -10.08 10.76
N ILE A 155 17.83 -10.14 9.71
CA ILE A 155 18.58 -11.32 9.28
C ILE A 155 20.04 -10.91 9.05
#